data_AF-A0A3A8YAP7-F1
#
_entry.id   AF-A0A3A8YAP7-F1
#
_cell.length_a   1.000
_cell.length_b   1.000
_cell.length_c   1.000
_cell.angle_alpha   90.00
_cell.angle_beta   90.00
_cell.angle_gamma   90.00
#
_symmetry.space_group_name_H-M   'P 1'
#
loop_
_entity.id
_entity.type
_entity.pdbx_description
1 polymer ?
#
loop_
_entity_poly.entity_id
_entity_poly.type
_entity_poly.pdbx_seq_one_letter_code
_entity_poly.pdbx_strand_id
1 'polypeptide(L)' 'AMCKIMEDMRNEAALNNARETAERLIKKGKMTLEEIAECVPLLSLDDLREIEIKVMQLA' A
#
# COMPACT_ATOMS: atom_id res chain seq x y z
N ALA A 1 5.22 -10.19 30.15
CA ALA A 1 5.17 -9.11 29.15
C ALA A 1 5.37 -9.73 27.77
N MET A 2 4.31 -9.81 26.97
CA MET A 2 4.34 -10.40 25.63
C MET A 2 3.74 -9.37 24.65
N CYS A 3 4.27 -8.15 24.65
CA CYS A 3 3.57 -6.96 24.13
C CYS A 3 4.37 -6.13 23.11
N LYS A 4 5.24 -6.74 22.29
CA LYS A 4 5.81 -6.01 21.13
C LYS A 4 5.86 -6.87 19.87
N ILE A 5 6.30 -8.13 20.01
CA ILE A 5 6.56 -9.00 18.86
C ILE A 5 5.28 -9.33 18.06
N MET A 6 4.12 -9.47 18.72
CA MET A 6 2.86 -9.77 18.02
C MET A 6 2.21 -8.56 17.33
N GLU A 7 2.53 -7.35 17.78
CA GLU A 7 1.99 -6.11 17.21
C GLU A 7 2.73 -5.77 15.91
N ASP A 8 4.05 -5.94 15.90
CA ASP A 8 4.91 -5.78 14.72
C ASP A 8 4.52 -6.73 13.58
N MET A 9 4.35 -8.02 13.87
CA MET A 9 4.00 -9.02 12.85
C MET A 9 2.60 -8.79 12.26
N ARG A 10 1.66 -8.27 13.06
CA ARG A 10 0.33 -7.86 12.58
C ARG A 10 0.40 -6.61 11.71
N ASN A 11 1.33 -5.70 12.01
CA ASN A 11 1.54 -4.48 11.26
C ASN A 11 2.17 -4.76 9.88
N GLU A 12 3.11 -5.72 9.79
CA GLU A 12 3.71 -6.14 8.52
C GLU A 12 2.69 -6.77 7.56
N ALA A 13 1.79 -7.62 8.07
CA ALA A 13 0.74 -8.22 7.25
C ALA A 13 -0.24 -7.16 6.72
N ALA A 14 -0.63 -6.20 7.57
CA ALA A 14 -1.49 -5.10 7.18
C ALA A 14 -0.82 -4.19 6.14
N LEU A 15 0.47 -3.88 6.31
CA LEU A 15 1.24 -3.08 5.37
C LEU A 15 1.41 -3.78 4.01
N ASN A 16 1.71 -5.08 4.00
CA ASN A 16 1.80 -5.85 2.75
C ASN A 16 0.46 -5.89 2.00
N ASN A 17 -0.64 -6.13 2.72
CA ASN A 17 -1.98 -6.12 2.12
C ASN A 17 -2.36 -4.73 1.56
N ALA A 18 -1.97 -3.66 2.26
CA ALA A 18 -2.14 -2.29 1.79
C ALA A 18 -1.38 -2.06 0.47
N ARG A 19 -0.12 -2.50 0.38
CA ARG A 19 0.70 -2.38 -0.84
C ARG A 19 0.10 -3.15 -2.01
N GLU A 20 -0.33 -4.39 -1.79
CA GLU A 20 -0.98 -5.21 -2.83
C GLU A 20 -2.28 -4.55 -3.33
N THR A 21 -3.10 -4.03 -2.39
CA THR A 21 -4.34 -3.32 -2.72
C THR A 21 -4.06 -2.08 -3.56
N ALA A 22 -3.11 -1.24 -3.14
CA ALA A 22 -2.67 -0.07 -3.88
C ALA A 22 -2.17 -0.43 -5.28
N GLU A 23 -1.31 -1.45 -5.40
CA GLU A 23 -0.80 -1.93 -6.68
C GLU A 23 -1.92 -2.29 -7.65
N ARG A 24 -2.93 -3.03 -7.15
CA ARG A 24 -4.07 -3.47 -7.96
C ARG A 24 -4.97 -2.31 -8.38
N LEU A 25 -5.15 -1.31 -7.51
CA LEU A 25 -5.92 -0.10 -7.82
C LEU A 25 -5.21 0.76 -8.87
N ILE A 26 -3.89 0.93 -8.73
CA ILE A 26 -3.05 1.65 -9.68
C ILE A 26 -3.05 0.94 -11.05
N LYS A 27 -2.86 -0.39 -11.09
CA LYS A 27 -2.96 -1.19 -12.33
C LYS A 27 -4.31 -1.07 -13.02
N LYS A 28 -5.41 -0.88 -12.26
CA LYS A 28 -6.74 -0.67 -12.84
C LYS A 28 -6.89 0.71 -13.49
N GLY A 29 -6.13 1.72 -13.05
CA GLY A 29 -6.13 3.08 -13.63
C GLY A 29 -7.47 3.83 -13.52
N LYS A 30 -8.33 3.47 -12.55
CA LYS A 30 -9.68 4.05 -12.41
C LYS A 30 -9.80 5.09 -11.29
N MET A 31 -8.75 5.28 -10.50
CA MET A 31 -8.73 6.15 -9.31
C MET A 31 -7.41 6.94 -9.31
N THR A 32 -7.42 8.14 -8.74
CA THR A 32 -6.19 8.92 -8.54
C THR A 32 -5.41 8.41 -7.33
N LEU A 33 -4.12 8.74 -7.22
CA LEU A 33 -3.31 8.38 -6.06
C LEU A 33 -3.87 8.93 -4.74
N GLU A 34 -4.56 10.08 -4.78
CA GLU A 34 -5.22 10.67 -3.61
C GLU A 34 -6.42 9.81 -3.17
N GLU A 35 -7.30 9.40 -4.10
CA GLU A 35 -8.42 8.50 -3.76
C GLU A 35 -7.93 7.12 -3.30
N ILE A 36 -6.79 6.66 -3.82
CA ILE A 36 -6.15 5.42 -3.38
C ILE A 36 -5.59 5.60 -1.96
N ALA A 37 -5.03 6.75 -1.60
CA ALA A 37 -4.57 7.03 -0.24
C ALA A 37 -5.72 7.03 0.77
N GLU A 38 -6.90 7.53 0.37
CA GLU A 38 -8.11 7.43 1.19
C GLU A 38 -8.59 5.98 1.36
N CYS A 39 -8.48 5.16 0.32
CA CYS A 39 -8.79 3.72 0.40
C CYS A 39 -7.76 2.91 1.19
N VAL A 40 -6.52 3.37 1.25
CA VAL A 40 -5.39 2.64 1.82
C VAL A 40 -4.57 3.56 2.75
N PRO A 41 -5.13 3.97 3.91
CA PRO A 41 -4.52 4.99 4.79
C PRO A 41 -3.24 4.54 5.48
N LEU A 42 -2.88 3.25 5.37
CA LEU A 42 -1.60 2.70 5.83
C LEU A 42 -0.42 3.09 4.96
N LEU A 43 -0.67 3.60 3.75
CA LEU A 43 0.35 4.06 2.81
C LEU A 43 0.25 5.56 2.61
N SER A 44 1.40 6.20 2.50
CA SER A 44 1.45 7.61 2.14
C SER A 44 1.32 7.80 0.63
N LEU A 45 0.99 9.03 0.20
CA LEU A 45 0.99 9.41 -1.21
C LEU A 45 2.34 9.14 -1.91
N ASP A 46 3.44 9.24 -1.16
CA ASP A 46 4.78 8.96 -1.68
C ASP A 46 4.99 7.45 -1.91
N ASP A 47 4.56 6.60 -0.97
CA ASP A 47 4.56 5.14 -1.15
C ASP A 47 3.73 4.73 -2.37
N LEU A 48 2.56 5.35 -2.56
CA LEU A 48 1.71 5.07 -3.71
C LEU A 48 2.36 5.48 -5.03
N ARG A 49 3.08 6.61 -5.07
CA ARG A 49 3.88 7.01 -6.24
C ARG A 49 5.00 6.02 -6.53
N GLU A 50 5.72 5.57 -5.50
CA GLU A 50 6.75 4.54 -5.68
C GLU A 50 6.17 3.24 -6.26
N ILE A 51 4.99 2.82 -5.77
CA ILE A 51 4.29 1.63 -6.28
C ILE A 51 3.86 1.87 -7.72
N GLU A 52 3.32 3.05 -8.05
CA GLU A 52 2.93 3.40 -9.42
C GLU A 52 4.10 3.33 -10.39
N ILE A 53 5.24 3.92 -10.05
CA ILE A 53 6.45 3.88 -10.87
C ILE A 53 6.92 2.43 -11.05
N LYS A 54 6.95 1.63 -9.98
CA LYS A 54 7.35 0.21 -10.04
C LYS A 54 6.41 -0.60 -10.94
N VAL A 55 5.11 -0.38 -10.82
CA VAL A 55 4.09 -1.05 -11.65
C VAL A 55 4.21 -0.67 -13.12
N MET A 56 4.43 0.62 -13.42
CA MET A 56 4.52 1.13 -14.79
C MET A 56 5.86 0.76 -15.45
N GLN A 57 6.94 0.62 -14.69
CA GLN A 57 8.25 0.19 -15.21
C GLN A 57 8.34 -1.32 -15.50
N LEU A 58 7.48 -2.13 -14.89
CA LEU A 58 7.44 -3.58 -15.07
C LEU A 58 6.47 -4.03 -16.18
N ALA A 59 5.86 -3.08 -16.90
CA ALA A 59 4.90 -3.31 -17.98
C ALA A 59 5.53 -3.19 -19.38
#